data_AF-A0A832G925-F1
#
_entry.id   AF-A0A832G925-F1
#
_cell.length_a   1.000
_cell.length_b   1.000
_cell.length_c   1.000
_cell.angle_alpha   90.00
_cell.angle_beta   90.00
_cell.angle_gamma   90.00
#
_symmetry.space_group_name_H-M   'P 1'
#
loop_
_entity.id
_entity.type
_entity.pdbx_description
1 polymer ?
#
loop_
_entity_poly.entity_id
_entity_poly.type
_entity_poly.pdbx_seq_one_letter_code
_entity_poly.pdbx_strand_id
1 'polypeptide(L)'
;MLFKGAFIKLLLQMRGELRRLCHSPFVIGLLSLLWFILRTGTKPSRINYPCQRAALANIHLWLTIYIMPLIYPLIHLVQKSLRSRRFLPILVIAIIIGGALTFWGVYEMMRMKEMREISLKIEERLAMFEPCSSIFVVTGTRGNDDGIFRLIDLMGDHGLLFYKSHEYGRNKGPSGLIGRDDVVIIKVNSQWDERGGTNTDLVKALIEAILNHPDGFVGEIVVADNGQAQYGSGGFGGSFSWLRNNAENISQSIQSVVDFFANKGYKVSTYLWDQITTKRVSEYFEGDMEDGYIVNTTRNPRTGIMVSYPKFRTAFGTYISFKYGVWDPETRTYHSERLKVINFPVLKTHSIYGVTACVKHYMGVVSDKLTARLGARAHDTVDDGGMGTEMVETRFPTLNIIDAIW
;
A
#
# COMPACT_ATOMS: atom_id res chain seq x y z
N MET A 1 -12.35 28.84 46.14
CA MET A 1 -12.69 29.36 44.78
C MET A 1 -11.56 30.19 44.15
N LEU A 2 -10.68 30.85 44.94
CA LEU A 2 -9.55 31.67 44.44
C LEU A 2 -8.38 30.90 43.79
N PHE A 3 -8.12 29.64 44.19
CA PHE A 3 -6.99 28.84 43.65
C PHE A 3 -7.20 28.32 42.21
N LYS A 4 -8.45 28.08 41.77
CA LYS A 4 -8.73 27.61 40.40
C LYS A 4 -8.49 28.69 39.34
N GLY A 5 -8.71 29.97 39.67
CA GLY A 5 -8.54 31.08 38.73
C GLY A 5 -7.07 31.37 38.39
N ALA A 6 -6.17 31.23 39.37
CA ALA A 6 -4.73 31.43 39.18
C ALA A 6 -4.10 30.30 38.34
N PHE A 7 -4.51 29.06 38.56
CA PHE A 7 -4.02 27.90 37.81
C PHE A 7 -4.48 27.92 36.33
N ILE A 8 -5.72 28.34 36.08
CA ILE A 8 -6.25 28.50 34.71
C ILE A 8 -5.54 29.66 33.98
N LYS A 9 -5.24 30.77 34.66
CA LYS A 9 -4.42 31.86 34.08
C LYS A 9 -3.00 31.40 33.74
N LEU A 10 -2.36 30.63 34.62
CA LEU A 10 -1.02 30.08 34.37
C LEU A 10 -1.00 29.14 33.17
N LEU A 11 -1.99 28.24 33.05
CA LEU A 11 -2.15 27.34 31.91
C LEU A 11 -2.42 28.08 30.59
N LEU A 12 -3.25 29.13 30.61
CA LEU A 12 -3.52 29.96 29.42
C LEU A 12 -2.29 30.77 29.01
N GLN A 13 -1.51 31.27 29.96
CA GLN A 13 -0.27 31.99 29.72
C GLN A 13 0.83 31.07 29.18
N MET A 14 1.00 29.88 29.77
CA MET A 14 1.88 28.83 29.24
C MET A 14 1.46 28.42 27.83
N ARG A 15 0.16 28.27 27.56
CA ARG A 15 -0.35 27.92 26.22
C ARG A 15 -0.08 29.03 25.20
N GLY A 16 -0.15 30.30 25.60
CA GLY A 16 0.21 31.46 24.78
C GLY A 16 1.71 31.52 24.47
N GLU A 17 2.56 31.27 25.46
CA GLU A 17 4.03 31.20 25.33
C GLU A 17 4.47 30.03 24.44
N LEU A 18 3.90 28.83 24.66
CA LEU A 18 4.13 27.66 23.80
C LEU A 18 3.71 27.94 22.35
N ARG A 19 2.58 28.63 22.15
CA ARG A 19 2.12 28.99 20.80
C ARG A 19 3.10 29.96 20.14
N ARG A 20 3.69 30.92 20.88
CA ARG A 20 4.73 31.83 20.36
C ARG A 20 6.03 31.07 20.04
N LEU A 21 6.44 30.12 20.87
CA LEU A 21 7.60 29.27 20.59
C LEU A 21 7.40 28.40 19.33
N CYS A 22 6.21 27.83 19.13
CA CYS A 22 5.88 27.01 17.96
C CYS A 22 5.85 27.80 16.64
N HIS A 23 5.75 29.13 16.68
CA HIS A 23 5.80 29.99 15.49
C HIS A 23 7.14 30.72 15.35
N SER A 24 8.11 30.45 16.22
CA SER A 24 9.44 31.05 16.12
C SER A 24 10.20 30.45 14.93
N PRO A 25 10.61 31.24 13.92
CA PRO A 25 11.38 30.74 12.79
C PRO A 25 12.69 30.07 13.23
N PHE A 26 13.27 30.54 14.34
CA PHE A 26 14.46 29.94 14.94
C PHE A 26 14.18 28.53 15.46
N VAL A 27 13.10 28.33 16.21
CA VAL A 27 12.74 27.01 16.77
C VAL A 27 12.34 26.04 15.66
N ILE A 28 11.58 26.51 14.67
CA ILE A 28 11.18 25.71 13.51
C ILE A 28 12.40 25.22 12.73
N GLY A 29 13.38 26.10 12.48
CA GLY A 29 14.61 25.73 11.79
C GLY A 29 15.47 24.73 12.57
N LEU A 30 15.63 24.94 13.89
CA LEU A 30 16.39 24.03 14.76
C LEU A 30 15.73 22.65 14.87
N LEU A 31 14.41 22.59 15.07
CA LEU A 31 13.68 21.32 15.11
C LEU A 31 13.70 20.62 13.75
N SER A 32 13.65 21.36 12.65
CA SER A 32 13.83 20.80 11.30
C SER A 32 15.22 20.19 11.14
N LEU A 33 16.28 20.82 11.66
CA LEU A 33 17.64 20.28 11.66
C LEU A 33 17.76 18.98 12.44
N LEU A 34 17.24 18.96 13.67
CA LEU A 34 17.24 17.76 14.52
C LEU A 34 16.45 16.61 13.87
N TRP A 35 15.27 16.91 13.33
CA TRP A 35 14.45 15.94 12.62
C TRP A 35 15.15 15.39 11.38
N PHE A 36 15.81 16.26 10.62
CA PHE A 36 16.56 15.89 9.42
C PHE A 36 17.74 14.97 9.76
N ILE A 37 18.54 15.32 10.78
CA ILE A 37 19.67 14.48 11.25
C ILE A 37 19.17 13.13 11.75
N LEU A 38 18.11 13.10 12.56
CA LEU A 38 17.59 11.86 13.14
C LEU A 38 17.08 10.89 12.06
N ARG A 39 16.36 11.41 11.06
CA ARG A 39 15.70 10.59 10.04
C ARG A 39 16.60 10.28 8.86
N THR A 40 17.38 11.25 8.39
CA THR A 40 18.25 11.13 7.20
C THR A 40 19.65 10.64 7.59
N GLY A 41 20.18 11.01 8.76
CA GLY A 41 21.51 10.57 9.20
C GLY A 41 21.62 9.05 9.38
N THR A 42 20.54 8.38 9.79
CA THR A 42 20.48 6.92 9.94
C THR A 42 20.17 6.19 8.63
N LYS A 43 19.60 6.87 7.63
CA LYS A 43 19.31 6.32 6.29
C LYS A 43 19.31 7.46 5.26
N PRO A 44 20.46 7.74 4.61
CA PRO A 44 20.63 8.93 3.76
C PRO A 44 19.65 9.05 2.59
N SER A 45 19.13 7.94 2.05
CA SER A 45 18.16 7.97 0.95
C SER A 45 16.82 8.64 1.30
N ARG A 46 16.52 8.83 2.58
CA ARG A 46 15.31 9.54 3.05
C ARG A 46 15.31 11.04 2.75
N ILE A 47 16.44 11.62 2.32
CA ILE A 47 16.53 13.02 1.92
C ILE A 47 15.50 13.40 0.83
N ASN A 48 15.11 12.42 -0.01
CA ASN A 48 14.16 12.61 -1.10
C ASN A 48 12.70 12.71 -0.62
N TYR A 49 12.41 12.35 0.63
CA TYR A 49 11.04 12.38 1.15
C TYR A 49 10.54 13.82 1.27
N PRO A 50 9.27 14.12 0.92
CA PRO A 50 8.74 15.49 0.94
C PRO A 50 8.93 16.21 2.27
N CYS A 51 8.76 15.50 3.40
CA CYS A 51 8.96 16.06 4.74
C CYS A 51 10.44 16.35 5.06
N GLN A 52 11.37 15.57 4.51
CA GLN A 52 12.80 15.80 4.67
C GLN A 52 13.29 16.94 3.77
N ARG A 53 12.72 17.08 2.57
CA ARG A 53 12.96 18.24 1.69
C ARG A 53 12.44 19.54 2.29
N ALA A 54 11.25 19.51 2.90
CA ALA A 54 10.69 20.65 3.62
C ALA A 54 11.55 21.02 4.85
N ALA A 55 11.99 20.01 5.61
CA ALA A 55 12.92 20.23 6.72
C ALA A 55 14.24 20.86 6.23
N LEU A 56 14.79 20.35 5.13
CA LEU A 56 16.01 20.90 4.51
C LEU A 56 15.84 22.37 4.06
N ALA A 57 14.69 22.73 3.47
CA ALA A 57 14.39 24.12 3.12
C ALA A 57 14.35 25.03 4.35
N ASN A 58 13.72 24.59 5.44
CA ASN A 58 13.70 25.32 6.71
C ASN A 58 15.10 25.46 7.33
N ILE A 59 15.92 24.40 7.24
CA ILE A 59 17.33 24.43 7.69
C ILE A 59 18.12 25.45 6.89
N HIS A 60 17.98 25.49 5.56
CA HIS A 60 18.67 26.45 4.72
C HIS A 60 18.34 27.89 5.12
N LEU A 61 17.05 28.22 5.25
CA LEU A 61 16.62 29.55 5.69
C LEU A 61 17.16 29.88 7.08
N TRP A 62 17.13 28.92 8.00
CA TRP A 62 17.63 29.10 9.36
C TRP A 62 19.14 29.35 9.40
N LEU A 63 19.93 28.59 8.66
CA LEU A 63 21.38 28.79 8.54
C LEU A 63 21.68 30.16 7.91
N THR A 64 20.95 30.56 6.87
CA THR A 64 21.14 31.84 6.20
C THR A 64 20.80 33.03 7.10
N ILE A 65 19.73 32.94 7.88
CA ILE A 65 19.27 34.07 8.72
C ILE A 65 20.06 34.18 10.02
N TYR A 66 20.37 33.05 10.67
CA TYR A 66 20.91 33.08 12.03
C TYR A 66 22.39 32.73 12.12
N ILE A 67 22.90 31.87 11.24
CA ILE A 67 24.28 31.37 11.32
C ILE A 67 25.22 32.14 10.38
N MET A 68 24.80 32.44 9.16
CA MET A 68 25.61 33.19 8.19
C MET A 68 26.08 34.57 8.69
N PRO A 69 25.26 35.40 9.36
CA PRO A 69 25.73 36.68 9.90
C PRO A 69 26.79 36.54 11.01
N LEU A 70 26.84 35.40 11.70
CA LEU A 70 27.84 35.10 12.73
C LEU A 70 29.15 34.57 12.12
N ILE A 71 29.06 33.86 10.99
CA ILE A 71 30.22 33.30 10.28
C ILE A 71 30.85 34.33 9.33
N TYR A 72 30.06 35.24 8.75
CA TYR A 72 30.53 36.25 7.79
C TYR A 72 31.70 37.11 8.31
N PRO A 73 31.70 37.63 9.56
CA PRO A 73 32.84 38.36 10.11
C PRO A 73 34.08 37.49 10.29
N LEU A 74 33.90 36.20 10.60
CA LEU A 74 34.98 35.23 10.79
C LEU A 74 35.66 34.89 9.45
N ILE A 75 34.87 34.69 8.40
CA ILE A 75 35.36 34.53 7.02
C ILE A 75 36.10 35.81 6.57
N HIS A 76 35.55 36.98 6.88
CA HIS A 76 36.17 38.26 6.54
C HIS A 76 37.50 38.49 7.30
N LEU A 77 37.61 37.99 8.54
CA LEU A 77 38.86 38.02 9.32
C LEU A 77 39.93 37.10 8.72
N VAL A 78 39.55 35.89 8.30
CA VAL A 78 40.44 34.94 7.60
C VAL A 78 40.85 35.48 6.23
N GLN A 79 39.94 36.12 5.49
CA GLN A 79 40.25 36.83 4.23
C GLN A 79 41.22 38.00 4.43
N LYS A 80 41.15 38.72 5.56
CA LYS A 80 42.06 39.82 5.86
C LYS A 80 43.48 39.33 6.20
N SER A 81 43.61 38.11 6.71
CA SER A 81 44.90 37.45 7.00
C SER A 81 45.59 36.92 5.73
N LEU A 82 44.83 36.49 4.71
CA LEU A 82 45.35 35.98 3.45
C LEU A 82 45.45 37.08 2.38
N ARG A 83 46.43 37.97 2.57
CA ARG A 83 46.73 39.16 1.76
C ARG A 83 47.45 38.84 0.44
N SER A 84 46.95 37.88 -0.35
CA SER A 84 47.45 37.57 -1.70
C SER A 84 46.27 37.35 -2.66
N ARG A 85 45.84 38.43 -3.33
CA ARG A 85 44.61 38.52 -4.15
C ARG A 85 44.72 37.83 -5.53
N ARG A 86 45.39 36.69 -5.67
CA ARG A 86 45.47 35.97 -6.97
C ARG A 86 44.91 34.55 -6.94
N PHE A 87 44.75 33.95 -5.76
CA PHE A 87 44.35 32.54 -5.62
C PHE A 87 42.99 32.31 -4.97
N LEU A 88 42.35 33.36 -4.43
CA LEU A 88 41.03 33.26 -3.77
C LEU A 88 39.89 32.76 -4.70
N PRO A 89 39.69 33.31 -5.92
CA PRO A 89 38.65 32.78 -6.81
C PRO A 89 38.97 31.34 -7.25
N ILE A 90 40.24 31.00 -7.41
CA ILE A 90 40.69 29.64 -7.75
C ILE A 90 40.37 28.66 -6.61
N LEU A 91 40.58 29.07 -5.35
CA LEU A 91 40.25 28.25 -4.18
C LEU A 91 38.73 28.04 -4.04
N VAL A 92 37.92 29.09 -4.26
CA VAL A 92 36.46 28.97 -4.20
C VAL A 92 35.95 28.06 -5.33
N ILE A 93 36.47 28.20 -6.55
CA ILE A 93 36.15 27.32 -7.66
C ILE A 93 36.60 25.88 -7.37
N ALA A 94 37.79 25.68 -6.78
CA ALA A 94 38.28 24.35 -6.39
C ALA A 94 37.41 23.70 -5.30
N ILE A 95 36.88 24.48 -4.35
CA ILE A 95 35.94 23.98 -3.34
C ILE A 95 34.59 23.63 -3.96
N ILE A 96 34.08 24.44 -4.89
CA ILE A 96 32.82 24.16 -5.60
C ILE A 96 32.97 22.91 -6.47
N ILE A 97 34.05 22.81 -7.26
CA ILE A 97 34.33 21.64 -8.11
C ILE A 97 34.60 20.41 -7.26
N GLY A 98 35.41 20.51 -6.20
CA GLY A 98 35.66 19.42 -5.27
C GLY A 98 34.39 18.98 -4.55
N GLY A 99 33.55 19.91 -4.13
CA GLY A 99 32.23 19.65 -3.55
C GLY A 99 31.28 18.98 -4.55
N ALA A 100 31.25 19.43 -5.80
CA ALA A 100 30.42 18.84 -6.85
C ALA A 100 30.90 17.43 -7.23
N LEU A 101 32.21 17.19 -7.33
CA LEU A 101 32.79 15.88 -7.64
C LEU A 101 32.61 14.89 -6.48
N THR A 102 32.77 15.34 -5.24
CA THR A 102 32.51 14.49 -4.05
C THR A 102 31.02 14.21 -3.90
N PHE A 103 30.16 15.20 -4.12
CA PHE A 103 28.71 15.01 -4.13
C PHE A 103 28.28 14.06 -5.26
N TRP A 104 28.83 14.20 -6.47
CA TRP A 104 28.58 13.31 -7.59
C TRP A 104 29.08 11.89 -7.32
N GLY A 105 30.28 11.74 -6.75
CA GLY A 105 30.84 10.45 -6.37
C GLY A 105 30.03 9.76 -5.26
N VAL A 106 29.58 10.52 -4.25
CA VAL A 106 28.69 10.01 -3.20
C VAL A 106 27.30 9.66 -3.77
N TYR A 107 26.76 10.48 -4.67
CA TYR A 107 25.50 10.23 -5.36
C TYR A 107 25.55 8.96 -6.21
N GLU A 108 26.60 8.78 -7.00
CA GLU A 108 26.83 7.57 -7.79
C GLU A 108 27.06 6.34 -6.91
N MET A 109 27.85 6.47 -5.83
CA MET A 109 28.06 5.38 -4.88
C MET A 109 26.76 5.01 -4.13
N MET A 110 25.89 5.99 -3.84
CA MET A 110 24.56 5.75 -3.28
C MET A 110 23.62 5.07 -4.28
N ARG A 111 23.58 5.53 -5.53
CA ARG A 111 22.79 4.93 -6.62
C ARG A 111 23.19 3.47 -6.86
N MET A 112 24.50 3.18 -6.88
CA MET A 112 25.04 1.83 -7.03
C MET A 112 24.73 0.93 -5.83
N LYS A 113 24.62 1.49 -4.61
CA LYS A 113 24.25 0.75 -3.41
C LYS A 113 22.75 0.45 -3.33
N GLU A 114 21.91 1.28 -3.97
CA GLU A 114 20.45 1.15 -3.97
C GLU A 114 19.93 0.06 -4.94
N MET A 115 20.74 -0.35 -5.94
CA MET A 115 20.39 -1.39 -6.92
C MET A 115 21.08 -2.75 -6.71
N ARG A 116 21.70 -2.99 -5.55
CA ARG A 116 22.22 -4.35 -5.27
C ARG A 116 21.03 -5.23 -4.91
N GLU A 117 20.52 -5.98 -5.89
CA GLU A 117 19.56 -7.06 -5.67
C GLU A 117 20.10 -7.94 -4.53
N ILE A 118 19.42 -7.92 -3.39
CA ILE A 118 19.78 -8.79 -2.26
C ILE A 118 19.21 -10.15 -2.60
N SER A 119 20.05 -11.05 -3.07
CA SER A 119 19.67 -12.45 -3.24
C SER A 119 19.45 -13.06 -1.86
N LEU A 120 18.17 -13.27 -1.50
CA LEU A 120 17.81 -14.00 -0.29
C LEU A 120 17.87 -15.50 -0.63
N LYS A 121 18.81 -16.22 0.01
CA LYS A 121 18.80 -17.68 -0.02
C LYS A 121 17.69 -18.17 0.91
N ILE A 122 16.56 -18.56 0.32
CA ILE A 122 15.45 -19.17 1.04
C ILE A 122 15.58 -20.68 0.89
N GLU A 123 15.57 -21.39 2.03
CA GLU A 123 15.58 -22.84 2.07
C GLU A 123 14.20 -23.34 2.47
N GLU A 124 13.78 -24.45 1.86
CA GLU A 124 12.55 -25.12 2.25
C GLU A 124 12.61 -25.52 3.74
N ARG A 125 11.48 -25.34 4.43
CA ARG A 125 11.29 -25.69 5.83
C ARG A 125 9.91 -26.29 5.99
N LEU A 126 9.84 -27.44 6.66
CA LEU A 126 8.59 -28.05 7.08
C LEU A 126 8.14 -27.42 8.41
N ALA A 127 6.82 -27.26 8.56
CA ALA A 127 6.26 -26.81 9.83
C ALA A 127 6.48 -27.87 10.92
N MET A 128 6.69 -27.43 12.15
CA MET A 128 6.86 -28.33 13.30
C MET A 128 5.51 -28.87 13.83
N PHE A 129 4.41 -28.20 13.49
CA PHE A 129 3.07 -28.51 14.00
C PHE A 129 2.02 -28.26 12.92
N GLU A 130 0.94 -29.05 12.96
CA GLU A 130 -0.24 -28.92 12.11
C GLU A 130 -1.46 -28.45 12.95
N PRO A 131 -2.43 -27.71 12.37
CA PRO A 131 -2.45 -27.28 10.96
C PRO A 131 -1.50 -26.11 10.70
N CYS A 132 -0.83 -26.13 9.55
CA CYS A 132 0.01 -25.03 9.08
C CYS A 132 -0.41 -24.52 7.68
N SER A 133 -0.01 -23.29 7.36
CA SER A 133 -0.15 -22.75 6.01
C SER A 133 1.10 -23.08 5.20
N SER A 134 0.92 -23.59 3.98
CA SER A 134 2.00 -23.71 3.00
C SER A 134 2.37 -22.33 2.44
N ILE A 135 3.67 -22.03 2.39
CA ILE A 135 4.20 -20.78 1.82
C ILE A 135 5.13 -21.14 0.67
N PHE A 136 4.78 -20.68 -0.52
CA PHE A 136 5.58 -20.85 -1.73
C PHE A 136 6.29 -19.55 -2.06
N VAL A 137 7.59 -19.61 -2.37
CA VAL A 137 8.39 -18.42 -2.63
C VAL A 137 9.17 -18.58 -3.93
N VAL A 138 8.96 -17.64 -4.84
CA VAL A 138 9.77 -17.47 -6.05
C VAL A 138 10.68 -16.27 -5.83
N THR A 139 11.99 -16.50 -5.92
CA THR A 139 13.01 -15.45 -5.79
C THR A 139 13.49 -14.93 -7.14
N GLY A 140 14.05 -13.72 -7.17
CA GLY A 140 14.65 -13.15 -8.38
C GLY A 140 13.61 -12.84 -9.47
N THR A 141 12.42 -12.41 -9.06
CA THR A 141 11.39 -11.90 -9.97
C THR A 141 11.36 -10.37 -9.94
N ARG A 142 11.08 -9.77 -11.10
CA ARG A 142 10.89 -8.33 -11.31
C ARG A 142 9.44 -7.94 -11.56
N GLY A 143 8.55 -8.92 -11.61
CA GLY A 143 7.12 -8.74 -11.84
C GLY A 143 6.70 -8.88 -13.30
N ASN A 144 7.49 -8.34 -14.24
CA ASN A 144 7.28 -8.49 -15.69
C ASN A 144 8.09 -9.68 -16.26
N ASP A 145 8.12 -10.77 -15.52
CA ASP A 145 8.72 -12.04 -15.93
C ASP A 145 7.71 -13.19 -15.74
N ASP A 146 8.17 -14.42 -15.87
CA ASP A 146 7.36 -15.62 -15.68
C ASP A 146 7.14 -15.97 -14.19
N GLY A 147 7.42 -15.07 -13.24
CA GLY A 147 7.41 -15.32 -11.80
C GLY A 147 6.07 -15.84 -11.26
N ILE A 148 4.93 -15.32 -11.74
CA ILE A 148 3.60 -15.83 -11.38
C ILE A 148 3.38 -17.25 -11.92
N PHE A 149 3.80 -17.54 -13.15
CA PHE A 149 3.70 -18.88 -13.73
C PHE A 149 4.59 -19.88 -13.01
N ARG A 150 5.83 -19.48 -12.68
CA ARG A 150 6.74 -20.28 -11.84
C ARG A 150 6.16 -20.53 -10.45
N LEU A 151 5.47 -19.55 -9.86
CA LEU A 151 4.80 -19.72 -8.57
C LEU A 151 3.65 -20.73 -8.67
N ILE A 152 2.83 -20.65 -9.71
CA ILE A 152 1.74 -21.61 -9.98
C ILE A 152 2.28 -23.03 -10.19
N ASP A 153 3.37 -23.17 -10.94
CA ASP A 153 4.03 -24.47 -11.16
C ASP A 153 4.62 -25.02 -9.87
N LEU A 154 5.27 -24.19 -9.06
CA LEU A 154 5.80 -24.56 -7.75
C LEU A 154 4.68 -25.01 -6.79
N MET A 155 3.54 -24.30 -6.77
CA MET A 155 2.37 -24.71 -6.00
C MET A 155 1.89 -26.10 -6.46
N GLY A 156 1.82 -26.32 -7.78
CA GLY A 156 1.40 -27.58 -8.37
C GLY A 156 2.32 -28.75 -8.03
N ASP A 157 3.64 -28.54 -8.08
CA ASP A 157 4.66 -29.54 -7.71
C ASP A 157 4.52 -30.02 -6.25
N HIS A 158 3.92 -29.19 -5.39
CA HIS A 158 3.65 -29.49 -3.99
C HIS A 158 2.16 -29.74 -3.70
N GLY A 159 1.38 -30.09 -4.73
CA GLY A 159 0.00 -30.57 -4.60
C GLY A 159 -1.08 -29.49 -4.45
N LEU A 160 -0.73 -28.20 -4.53
CA LEU A 160 -1.69 -27.09 -4.56
C LEU A 160 -1.96 -26.66 -6.01
N LEU A 161 -2.98 -27.27 -6.62
CA LEU A 161 -3.32 -27.03 -8.02
C LEU A 161 -4.01 -25.68 -8.21
N PHE A 162 -3.55 -24.86 -9.15
CA PHE A 162 -4.15 -23.55 -9.42
C PHE A 162 -5.42 -23.68 -10.28
N TYR A 163 -5.38 -24.48 -11.34
CA TYR A 163 -6.49 -24.61 -12.29
C TYR A 163 -7.41 -25.78 -11.93
N LYS A 164 -8.70 -25.49 -11.74
CA LYS A 164 -9.72 -26.50 -11.56
C LYS A 164 -10.14 -27.04 -12.92
N SER A 165 -9.75 -28.28 -13.20
CA SER A 165 -9.99 -28.94 -14.49
C SER A 165 -10.38 -30.40 -14.28
N HIS A 166 -11.08 -30.98 -15.26
CA HIS A 166 -11.30 -32.43 -15.31
C HIS A 166 -10.03 -33.19 -15.70
N GLU A 167 -9.07 -32.53 -16.36
CA GLU A 167 -7.78 -33.09 -16.71
C GLU A 167 -6.76 -32.93 -15.58
N TYR A 168 -5.94 -33.96 -15.39
CA TYR A 168 -4.82 -33.92 -14.45
C TYR A 168 -3.56 -33.38 -15.14
N GLY A 169 -2.79 -32.59 -14.40
CA GLY A 169 -1.49 -32.08 -14.84
C GLY A 169 -0.73 -31.42 -13.71
N ARG A 170 0.43 -30.84 -14.02
CA ARG A 170 1.35 -30.26 -13.03
C ARG A 170 0.66 -29.28 -12.07
N ASN A 171 -0.15 -28.38 -12.62
CA ASN A 171 -0.82 -27.30 -11.88
C ASN A 171 -2.35 -27.31 -12.09
N LYS A 172 -2.91 -28.43 -12.60
CA LYS A 172 -4.33 -28.57 -12.93
C LYS A 172 -4.92 -29.90 -12.47
N GLY A 173 -6.19 -29.87 -12.05
CA GLY A 173 -6.96 -31.05 -11.67
C GLY A 173 -8.27 -30.72 -10.94
N PRO A 174 -9.09 -31.72 -10.55
CA PRO A 174 -10.42 -31.47 -10.00
C PRO A 174 -10.46 -30.68 -8.68
N SER A 175 -9.35 -30.70 -7.94
CA SER A 175 -9.15 -29.96 -6.69
C SER A 175 -8.55 -28.56 -6.89
N GLY A 176 -8.43 -28.09 -8.13
CA GLY A 176 -7.85 -26.77 -8.41
C GLY A 176 -8.66 -25.60 -7.85
N LEU A 177 -7.97 -24.48 -7.64
CA LEU A 177 -8.52 -23.30 -6.96
C LEU A 177 -9.47 -22.48 -7.83
N ILE A 178 -9.13 -22.30 -9.12
CA ILE A 178 -9.85 -21.42 -10.07
C ILE A 178 -10.40 -22.26 -11.21
N GLY A 179 -11.72 -22.29 -11.37
CA GLY A 179 -12.41 -22.91 -12.50
C GLY A 179 -12.59 -21.98 -13.70
N ARG A 180 -12.93 -22.57 -14.85
CA ARG A 180 -13.05 -21.86 -16.13
C ARG A 180 -14.09 -20.74 -16.16
N ASP A 181 -15.13 -20.84 -15.35
CA ASP A 181 -16.32 -19.97 -15.36
C ASP A 181 -16.51 -19.18 -14.05
N ASP A 182 -15.50 -19.22 -13.19
CA ASP A 182 -15.46 -18.49 -11.93
C ASP A 182 -15.45 -16.97 -12.14
N VAL A 183 -15.97 -16.25 -11.15
CA VAL A 183 -15.81 -14.81 -11.01
C VAL A 183 -14.69 -14.57 -10.01
N VAL A 184 -13.58 -13.98 -10.46
CA VAL A 184 -12.37 -13.81 -9.68
C VAL A 184 -12.19 -12.34 -9.31
N ILE A 185 -12.26 -12.04 -8.02
CA ILE A 185 -11.81 -10.75 -7.49
C ILE A 185 -10.31 -10.83 -7.24
N ILE A 186 -9.54 -9.97 -7.91
CA ILE A 186 -8.14 -9.71 -7.57
C ILE A 186 -8.12 -8.48 -6.67
N LYS A 187 -8.00 -8.72 -5.36
CA LYS A 187 -7.98 -7.65 -4.37
C LYS A 187 -6.56 -7.10 -4.25
N VAL A 188 -6.29 -5.99 -4.93
CA VAL A 188 -4.98 -5.31 -4.95
C VAL A 188 -4.84 -4.31 -3.81
N ASN A 189 -3.65 -3.75 -3.62
CA ASN A 189 -3.43 -2.52 -2.87
C ASN A 189 -3.37 -1.36 -3.85
N SER A 190 -4.40 -0.55 -3.87
CA SER A 190 -4.48 0.68 -4.66
C SER A 190 -4.81 1.89 -3.79
N GLN A 191 -4.72 1.75 -2.47
CA GLN A 191 -4.77 2.86 -1.54
C GLN A 191 -3.59 3.83 -1.72
N TRP A 192 -2.41 3.30 -2.03
CA TRP A 192 -1.17 4.06 -2.12
C TRP A 192 -0.57 3.93 -3.53
N ASP A 193 0.05 5.00 -4.00
CA ASP A 193 0.91 5.02 -5.19
C ASP A 193 2.33 4.50 -4.88
N GLU A 194 3.19 4.50 -5.90
CA GLU A 194 4.58 4.03 -5.83
C GLU A 194 4.67 2.62 -5.20
N ARG A 195 5.69 2.37 -4.37
CA ARG A 195 5.93 1.11 -3.64
C ARG A 195 4.92 0.84 -2.52
N GLY A 196 3.89 1.68 -2.39
CA GLY A 196 2.78 1.46 -1.47
C GLY A 196 1.66 0.61 -2.06
N GLY A 197 1.57 0.52 -3.39
CA GLY A 197 0.59 -0.25 -4.14
C GLY A 197 1.12 -1.59 -4.65
N THR A 198 0.22 -2.49 -5.04
CA THR A 198 0.58 -3.79 -5.63
C THR A 198 1.20 -3.57 -7.02
N ASN A 199 2.29 -4.29 -7.30
CA ASN A 199 2.99 -4.23 -8.58
C ASN A 199 2.07 -4.55 -9.77
N THR A 200 1.97 -3.61 -10.72
CA THR A 200 1.06 -3.72 -11.86
C THR A 200 1.51 -4.77 -12.88
N ASP A 201 2.80 -5.04 -13.01
CA ASP A 201 3.31 -6.12 -13.85
C ASP A 201 2.90 -7.49 -13.28
N LEU A 202 2.97 -7.66 -11.96
CA LEU A 202 2.48 -8.87 -11.29
C LEU A 202 0.96 -9.04 -11.44
N VAL A 203 0.19 -7.96 -11.32
CA VAL A 203 -1.26 -8.00 -11.56
C VAL A 203 -1.55 -8.41 -13.00
N LYS A 204 -0.81 -7.85 -13.97
CA LYS A 204 -0.93 -8.21 -15.38
C LYS A 204 -0.62 -9.70 -15.61
N ALA A 205 0.47 -10.21 -15.04
CA ALA A 205 0.86 -11.62 -15.15
C ALA A 205 -0.16 -12.56 -14.51
N LEU A 206 -0.78 -12.17 -13.38
CA LEU A 206 -1.84 -12.95 -12.76
C LEU A 206 -3.12 -12.98 -13.59
N ILE A 207 -3.53 -11.85 -14.16
CA ILE A 207 -4.67 -11.81 -15.09
C ILE A 207 -4.40 -12.73 -16.29
N GLU A 208 -3.20 -12.65 -16.86
CA GLU A 208 -2.79 -13.51 -17.97
C GLU A 208 -2.82 -15.01 -17.59
N ALA A 209 -2.34 -15.38 -16.39
CA ALA A 209 -2.40 -16.75 -15.91
C ALA A 209 -3.85 -17.25 -15.79
N ILE A 210 -4.76 -16.46 -15.22
CA ILE A 210 -6.19 -16.83 -15.12
C ILE A 210 -6.81 -16.97 -16.50
N LEU A 211 -6.57 -16.03 -17.41
CA LEU A 211 -7.11 -16.08 -18.78
C LEU A 211 -6.59 -17.29 -19.58
N ASN A 212 -5.35 -17.70 -19.31
CA ASN A 212 -4.72 -18.90 -19.87
C ASN A 212 -5.16 -20.21 -19.19
N HIS A 213 -6.29 -20.21 -18.46
CA HIS A 213 -6.86 -21.44 -17.90
C HIS A 213 -6.91 -22.55 -18.98
N PRO A 214 -6.41 -23.77 -18.69
CA PRO A 214 -6.24 -24.83 -19.70
C PRO A 214 -7.54 -25.23 -20.40
N ASP A 215 -8.66 -25.16 -19.67
CA ASP A 215 -9.99 -25.47 -20.23
C ASP A 215 -10.63 -24.28 -20.99
N GLY A 216 -9.94 -23.14 -21.11
CA GLY A 216 -10.43 -21.89 -21.68
C GLY A 216 -11.28 -21.08 -20.70
N PHE A 217 -10.73 -19.99 -20.17
CA PHE A 217 -11.43 -19.12 -19.23
C PHE A 217 -12.56 -18.32 -19.90
N VAL A 218 -13.76 -18.43 -19.36
CA VAL A 218 -14.99 -17.74 -19.83
C VAL A 218 -15.67 -16.93 -18.72
N GLY A 219 -15.11 -17.01 -17.51
CA GLY A 219 -15.55 -16.28 -16.34
C GLY A 219 -15.26 -14.78 -16.42
N GLU A 220 -15.19 -14.15 -15.25
CA GLU A 220 -14.98 -12.71 -15.13
C GLU A 220 -13.88 -12.41 -14.11
N ILE A 221 -13.05 -11.40 -14.40
CA ILE A 221 -12.01 -10.92 -13.49
C ILE A 221 -12.34 -9.49 -13.10
N VAL A 222 -12.36 -9.21 -11.80
CA VAL A 222 -12.58 -7.87 -11.24
C VAL A 222 -11.39 -7.48 -10.38
N VAL A 223 -10.63 -6.48 -10.80
CA VAL A 223 -9.58 -5.89 -9.95
C VAL A 223 -10.23 -4.88 -9.01
N ALA A 224 -10.19 -5.14 -7.71
CA ALA A 224 -10.92 -4.37 -6.71
C ALA A 224 -10.08 -3.98 -5.50
N ASP A 225 -10.40 -2.81 -4.96
CA ASP A 225 -9.95 -2.14 -3.74
C ASP A 225 -10.79 -0.85 -3.69
N ASN A 226 -10.72 0.12 -2.80
CA ASN A 226 -10.42 0.14 -1.38
C ASN A 226 -11.72 0.61 -0.70
N GLY A 227 -12.02 0.19 0.52
CA GLY A 227 -13.19 0.64 1.29
C GLY A 227 -12.89 1.74 2.30
N GLN A 228 -11.64 2.19 2.42
CA GLN A 228 -11.21 3.08 3.49
C GLN A 228 -11.49 4.58 3.25
N ALA A 229 -11.80 5.02 2.03
CA ALA A 229 -12.14 6.37 1.55
C ALA A 229 -11.26 7.58 1.96
N GLN A 230 -10.96 7.79 3.23
CA GLN A 230 -10.24 8.97 3.72
C GLN A 230 -8.72 8.81 3.73
N TYR A 231 -8.22 7.65 3.35
CA TYR A 231 -6.81 7.29 3.46
C TYR A 231 -6.26 6.88 2.11
N GLY A 232 -5.08 7.39 1.77
CA GLY A 232 -4.35 7.05 0.55
C GLY A 232 -3.41 8.17 0.13
N SER A 233 -2.67 7.96 -0.97
CA SER A 233 -1.65 8.93 -1.43
C SER A 233 -2.22 10.29 -1.79
N GLY A 234 -3.47 10.34 -2.29
CA GLY A 234 -4.18 11.60 -2.55
C GLY A 234 -4.85 12.20 -1.30
N GLY A 235 -4.98 11.44 -0.21
CA GLY A 235 -5.76 11.85 0.98
C GLY A 235 -7.28 11.72 0.81
N PHE A 236 -7.75 11.07 -0.26
CA PHE A 236 -9.17 10.90 -0.58
C PHE A 236 -9.50 9.49 -1.09
N GLY A 237 -8.72 8.50 -0.67
CA GLY A 237 -8.97 7.08 -0.94
C GLY A 237 -7.93 6.47 -1.86
N GLY A 238 -8.25 5.29 -2.38
CA GLY A 238 -7.48 4.61 -3.40
C GLY A 238 -7.79 5.12 -4.82
N SER A 239 -6.94 4.71 -5.77
CA SER A 239 -7.14 4.99 -7.18
C SER A 239 -6.48 3.89 -8.03
N PHE A 240 -7.14 3.50 -9.12
CA PHE A 240 -6.54 2.61 -10.11
C PHE A 240 -5.74 3.35 -11.19
N SER A 241 -5.72 4.68 -11.14
CA SER A 241 -5.06 5.55 -12.12
C SER A 241 -3.93 6.36 -11.50
N TRP A 242 -3.25 5.82 -10.47
CA TRP A 242 -2.03 6.45 -9.96
C TRP A 242 -1.01 6.64 -11.09
N LEU A 243 -0.31 7.77 -11.08
CA LEU A 243 0.67 8.14 -12.11
C LEU A 243 2.03 7.44 -11.93
N ARG A 244 2.29 6.93 -10.72
CA ARG A 244 3.55 6.29 -10.33
C ARG A 244 3.20 4.98 -9.65
N ASN A 245 3.54 3.86 -10.27
CA ASN A 245 3.15 2.53 -9.78
C ASN A 245 4.37 1.67 -9.48
N ASN A 246 4.15 0.62 -8.68
CA ASN A 246 5.16 -0.30 -8.21
C ASN A 246 5.62 -1.30 -9.29
N ALA A 247 6.11 -0.85 -10.45
CA ALA A 247 6.38 -1.71 -11.61
C ALA A 247 7.67 -1.34 -12.35
N GLU A 248 8.17 -2.21 -13.24
CA GLU A 248 9.27 -1.86 -14.14
C GLU A 248 8.83 -0.72 -15.06
N ASN A 249 7.61 -0.81 -15.60
CA ASN A 249 6.95 0.32 -16.24
C ASN A 249 6.17 1.15 -15.21
N ILE A 250 6.86 2.08 -14.55
CA ILE A 250 6.27 2.95 -13.52
C ILE A 250 5.08 3.82 -14.01
N SER A 251 4.92 4.00 -15.33
CA SER A 251 3.82 4.76 -15.93
C SER A 251 2.54 3.94 -16.14
N GLN A 252 2.63 2.61 -16.03
CA GLN A 252 1.48 1.71 -16.15
C GLN A 252 0.66 1.74 -14.87
N SER A 253 -0.63 2.04 -14.97
CA SER A 253 -1.57 1.99 -13.85
C SER A 253 -2.37 0.68 -13.84
N ILE A 254 -3.05 0.37 -12.73
CA ILE A 254 -3.97 -0.77 -12.65
C ILE A 254 -5.06 -0.65 -13.72
N GLN A 255 -5.61 0.55 -13.93
CA GLN A 255 -6.60 0.79 -14.96
C GLN A 255 -6.04 0.47 -16.34
N SER A 256 -4.80 0.90 -16.64
CA SER A 256 -4.13 0.61 -17.91
C SER A 256 -3.94 -0.89 -18.15
N VAL A 257 -3.65 -1.66 -17.09
CA VAL A 257 -3.54 -3.13 -17.18
C VAL A 257 -4.89 -3.76 -17.49
N VAL A 258 -5.95 -3.35 -16.78
CA VAL A 258 -7.31 -3.87 -17.02
C VAL A 258 -7.77 -3.52 -18.43
N ASP A 259 -7.60 -2.27 -18.86
CA ASP A 259 -7.98 -1.80 -20.19
C ASP A 259 -7.27 -2.58 -21.30
N PHE A 260 -5.99 -2.95 -21.09
CA PHE A 260 -5.24 -3.78 -22.05
C PHE A 260 -5.92 -5.12 -22.33
N PHE A 261 -6.48 -5.79 -21.31
CA PHE A 261 -7.20 -7.05 -21.49
C PHE A 261 -8.64 -6.82 -21.95
N ALA A 262 -9.32 -5.82 -21.42
CA ALA A 262 -10.68 -5.47 -21.83
C ALA A 262 -10.74 -5.13 -23.34
N ASN A 263 -9.77 -4.37 -23.86
CA ASN A 263 -9.65 -4.02 -25.28
C ASN A 263 -9.39 -5.24 -26.20
N LYS A 264 -8.97 -6.37 -25.63
CA LYS A 264 -8.83 -7.65 -26.35
C LYS A 264 -10.11 -8.50 -26.30
N GLY A 265 -11.19 -8.00 -25.69
CA GLY A 265 -12.47 -8.68 -25.57
C GLY A 265 -12.62 -9.57 -24.34
N TYR A 266 -11.67 -9.54 -23.40
CA TYR A 266 -11.79 -10.29 -22.15
C TYR A 266 -12.69 -9.58 -21.14
N LYS A 267 -13.40 -10.36 -20.31
CA LYS A 267 -14.22 -9.85 -19.20
C LYS A 267 -13.36 -9.47 -17.99
N VAL A 268 -12.56 -8.41 -18.14
CA VAL A 268 -11.71 -7.87 -17.09
C VAL A 268 -12.16 -6.45 -16.80
N SER A 269 -12.45 -6.14 -15.54
CA SER A 269 -12.90 -4.79 -15.12
C SER A 269 -12.24 -4.37 -13.81
N THR A 270 -12.31 -3.07 -13.51
CA THR A 270 -11.99 -2.52 -12.19
C THR A 270 -13.27 -2.24 -11.42
N TYR A 271 -13.22 -2.31 -10.08
CA TYR A 271 -14.28 -1.78 -9.23
C TYR A 271 -13.71 -1.12 -7.98
N LEU A 272 -13.90 0.19 -7.85
CA LEU A 272 -13.35 0.97 -6.74
C LEU A 272 -14.38 1.10 -5.61
N TRP A 273 -14.23 0.33 -4.53
CA TRP A 273 -15.21 0.30 -3.43
C TRP A 273 -15.36 1.64 -2.70
N ASP A 274 -14.39 2.56 -2.81
CA ASP A 274 -14.46 3.91 -2.22
C ASP A 274 -15.65 4.70 -2.79
N GLN A 275 -16.11 4.36 -4.00
CA GLN A 275 -17.29 4.97 -4.62
C GLN A 275 -18.59 4.63 -3.88
N ILE A 276 -18.64 3.47 -3.22
CA ILE A 276 -19.85 2.95 -2.56
C ILE A 276 -19.71 2.83 -1.05
N THR A 277 -18.52 3.03 -0.50
CA THR A 277 -18.20 2.80 0.92
C THR A 277 -18.98 3.68 1.90
N THR A 278 -19.66 4.72 1.45
CA THR A 278 -20.49 5.56 2.34
C THR A 278 -21.97 5.18 2.34
N LYS A 279 -22.38 4.23 1.49
CA LYS A 279 -23.77 3.83 1.31
C LYS A 279 -24.04 2.50 2.00
N ARG A 280 -24.94 2.50 2.98
CA ARG A 280 -25.44 1.26 3.60
C ARG A 280 -26.57 0.69 2.76
N VAL A 281 -26.53 -0.62 2.51
CA VAL A 281 -27.55 -1.36 1.76
C VAL A 281 -27.89 -2.67 2.48
N SER A 282 -28.98 -3.31 2.05
CA SER A 282 -29.37 -4.66 2.48
C SER A 282 -28.85 -5.70 1.48
N GLU A 283 -28.98 -7.00 1.75
CA GLU A 283 -28.55 -8.03 0.79
C GLU A 283 -29.48 -8.20 -0.41
N TYR A 284 -28.98 -8.81 -1.50
CA TYR A 284 -29.79 -9.06 -2.70
C TYR A 284 -31.02 -9.92 -2.43
N PHE A 285 -30.92 -10.92 -1.55
CA PHE A 285 -32.06 -11.77 -1.18
C PHE A 285 -33.18 -10.99 -0.46
N GLU A 286 -32.87 -9.83 0.11
CA GLU A 286 -33.82 -8.89 0.72
C GLU A 286 -34.45 -7.94 -0.31
N GLY A 287 -34.08 -8.05 -1.59
CA GLY A 287 -34.61 -7.25 -2.69
C GLY A 287 -33.88 -5.93 -2.95
N ASP A 288 -32.79 -5.66 -2.23
CA ASP A 288 -31.96 -4.48 -2.44
C ASP A 288 -30.93 -4.77 -3.55
N MET A 289 -31.13 -4.17 -4.73
CA MET A 289 -30.25 -4.31 -5.89
C MET A 289 -29.21 -3.19 -6.01
N GLU A 290 -29.12 -2.29 -5.02
CA GLU A 290 -28.19 -1.16 -5.08
C GLU A 290 -26.78 -1.56 -4.65
N ASP A 291 -25.78 -0.94 -5.27
CA ASP A 291 -24.39 -1.07 -4.83
C ASP A 291 -24.17 -0.33 -3.50
N GLY A 292 -23.40 -0.94 -2.60
CA GLY A 292 -23.14 -0.39 -1.27
C GLY A 292 -22.41 -1.36 -0.35
N TYR A 293 -22.45 -1.06 0.95
CA TYR A 293 -21.92 -1.90 2.00
C TYR A 293 -23.02 -2.45 2.89
N ILE A 294 -22.94 -3.75 3.15
CA ILE A 294 -23.67 -4.38 4.23
C ILE A 294 -22.85 -4.16 5.49
N VAL A 295 -23.51 -3.80 6.59
CA VAL A 295 -22.85 -3.54 7.88
C VAL A 295 -23.61 -4.25 8.98
N ASN A 296 -22.89 -5.06 9.76
CA ASN A 296 -23.43 -5.70 10.95
C ASN A 296 -24.03 -4.66 11.91
N THR A 297 -25.13 -5.03 12.56
CA THR A 297 -25.82 -4.15 13.51
C THR A 297 -25.04 -3.95 14.81
N THR A 298 -24.15 -4.89 15.15
CA THR A 298 -23.35 -4.89 16.37
C THR A 298 -21.87 -5.06 16.06
N ARG A 299 -21.02 -4.68 17.03
CA ARG A 299 -19.60 -5.00 17.01
C ARG A 299 -19.37 -6.44 17.43
N ASN A 300 -18.35 -7.08 16.88
CA ASN A 300 -17.87 -8.35 17.39
C ASN A 300 -17.37 -8.14 18.84
N PRO A 301 -17.83 -8.96 19.81
CA PRO A 301 -17.52 -8.74 21.22
C PRO A 301 -16.06 -9.01 21.58
N ARG A 302 -15.33 -9.80 20.77
CA ARG A 302 -13.93 -10.14 21.01
C ARG A 302 -12.99 -9.13 20.40
N THR A 303 -13.23 -8.76 19.14
CA THR A 303 -12.28 -7.96 18.36
C THR A 303 -12.73 -6.51 18.18
N GLY A 304 -13.95 -6.17 18.58
CA GLY A 304 -14.51 -4.83 18.46
C GLY A 304 -14.91 -4.42 17.05
N ILE A 305 -14.59 -5.23 16.02
CA ILE A 305 -14.89 -4.90 14.62
C ILE A 305 -16.39 -4.91 14.36
N MET A 306 -16.87 -3.90 13.65
CA MET A 306 -18.20 -3.93 13.05
C MET A 306 -18.04 -4.43 11.62
N VAL A 307 -18.30 -5.71 11.42
CA VAL A 307 -18.07 -6.37 10.12
C VAL A 307 -18.87 -5.67 9.03
N SER A 308 -18.20 -5.41 7.90
CA SER A 308 -18.81 -4.72 6.77
C SER A 308 -18.14 -5.09 5.47
N TYR A 309 -18.94 -5.33 4.43
CA TYR A 309 -18.40 -5.82 3.17
C TYR A 309 -19.17 -5.26 1.97
N PRO A 310 -18.51 -5.16 0.80
CA PRO A 310 -19.12 -4.59 -0.39
C PRO A 310 -20.08 -5.57 -1.05
N LYS A 311 -21.18 -5.02 -1.56
CA LYS A 311 -22.11 -5.67 -2.48
C LYS A 311 -22.27 -4.74 -3.68
N PHE A 312 -22.02 -5.25 -4.88
CA PHE A 312 -21.97 -4.43 -6.07
C PHE A 312 -22.26 -5.22 -7.35
N ARG A 313 -22.62 -4.49 -8.41
CA ARG A 313 -22.74 -5.00 -9.77
C ARG A 313 -21.51 -4.63 -10.60
N THR A 314 -20.91 -5.61 -11.28
CA THR A 314 -19.75 -5.37 -12.14
C THR A 314 -20.12 -4.71 -13.46
N ALA A 315 -19.11 -4.25 -14.21
CA ALA A 315 -19.30 -3.67 -15.55
C ALA A 315 -19.95 -4.66 -16.55
N PHE A 316 -19.81 -5.96 -16.32
CA PHE A 316 -20.42 -7.02 -17.15
C PHE A 316 -21.79 -7.49 -16.63
N GLY A 317 -22.31 -6.83 -15.59
CA GLY A 317 -23.64 -7.06 -15.07
C GLY A 317 -23.73 -8.13 -13.99
N THR A 318 -22.61 -8.73 -13.56
CA THR A 318 -22.56 -9.74 -12.51
C THR A 318 -22.84 -9.11 -11.14
N TYR A 319 -23.77 -9.67 -10.39
CA TYR A 319 -24.08 -9.23 -9.02
C TYR A 319 -23.20 -9.98 -8.01
N ILE A 320 -22.40 -9.24 -7.24
CA ILE A 320 -21.48 -9.79 -6.25
C ILE A 320 -21.90 -9.33 -4.86
N SER A 321 -22.12 -10.28 -3.95
CA SER A 321 -22.00 -10.05 -2.50
C SER A 321 -20.65 -10.62 -2.08
N PHE A 322 -19.76 -9.80 -1.52
CA PHE A 322 -18.43 -10.26 -1.13
C PHE A 322 -18.50 -11.47 -0.17
N LYS A 323 -19.48 -11.46 0.74
CA LYS A 323 -19.76 -12.56 1.66
C LYS A 323 -20.38 -13.77 0.95
N TYR A 324 -21.55 -13.60 0.32
CA TYR A 324 -22.35 -14.75 -0.11
C TYR A 324 -22.00 -15.31 -1.49
N GLY A 325 -21.31 -14.55 -2.35
CA GLY A 325 -20.91 -15.00 -3.68
C GLY A 325 -21.61 -14.27 -4.81
N VAL A 326 -21.72 -14.94 -5.97
CA VAL A 326 -22.41 -14.41 -7.16
C VAL A 326 -23.91 -14.61 -7.00
N TRP A 327 -24.68 -13.53 -7.06
CA TRP A 327 -26.14 -13.58 -6.98
C TRP A 327 -26.76 -13.85 -8.35
N ASP A 328 -27.66 -14.82 -8.39
CA ASP A 328 -28.54 -15.09 -9.53
C ASP A 328 -29.93 -14.50 -9.26
N PRO A 329 -30.34 -13.43 -9.98
CA PRO A 329 -31.65 -12.81 -9.78
C PRO A 329 -32.82 -13.67 -10.29
N GLU A 330 -32.59 -14.60 -11.21
CA GLU A 330 -33.64 -15.46 -11.75
C GLU A 330 -34.05 -16.53 -10.73
N THR A 331 -33.06 -17.23 -10.18
CA THR A 331 -33.29 -18.27 -9.16
C THR A 331 -33.39 -17.71 -7.74
N ARG A 332 -32.98 -16.45 -7.53
CA ARG A 332 -32.87 -15.80 -6.22
C ARG A 332 -31.95 -16.57 -5.25
N THR A 333 -30.82 -17.04 -5.77
CA THR A 333 -29.82 -17.80 -4.99
C THR A 333 -28.41 -17.25 -5.18
N TYR A 334 -27.49 -17.61 -4.28
CA TYR A 334 -26.07 -17.30 -4.44
C TYR A 334 -25.29 -18.54 -4.87
N HIS A 335 -24.44 -18.37 -5.88
CA HIS A 335 -23.36 -19.29 -6.24
C HIS A 335 -22.09 -18.88 -5.48
N SER A 336 -21.95 -19.40 -4.26
CA SER A 336 -20.85 -19.04 -3.35
C SER A 336 -19.51 -19.57 -3.85
N GLU A 337 -19.51 -20.79 -4.38
CA GLU A 337 -18.35 -21.50 -4.92
C GLU A 337 -17.76 -20.82 -6.16
N ARG A 338 -18.58 -20.09 -6.92
CA ARG A 338 -18.18 -19.40 -8.16
C ARG A 338 -17.40 -18.11 -7.91
N LEU A 339 -17.52 -17.51 -6.71
CA LEU A 339 -16.77 -16.29 -6.36
C LEU A 339 -15.42 -16.67 -5.72
N LYS A 340 -14.33 -16.34 -6.41
CA LYS A 340 -12.96 -16.51 -5.90
C LYS A 340 -12.37 -15.16 -5.52
N VAL A 341 -11.65 -15.10 -4.41
CA VAL A 341 -10.93 -13.90 -3.98
C VAL A 341 -9.45 -14.22 -3.90
N ILE A 342 -8.65 -13.57 -4.74
CA ILE A 342 -7.19 -13.56 -4.62
C ILE A 342 -6.80 -12.28 -3.90
N ASN A 343 -6.35 -12.42 -2.65
CA ASN A 343 -5.85 -11.29 -1.87
C ASN A 343 -4.39 -11.02 -2.25
N PHE A 344 -4.13 -9.88 -2.88
CA PHE A 344 -2.86 -9.57 -3.52
C PHE A 344 -2.19 -8.30 -2.96
N PRO A 345 -1.77 -8.28 -1.68
CA PRO A 345 -1.04 -7.16 -1.10
C PRO A 345 0.39 -7.01 -1.63
N VAL A 346 0.91 -5.79 -1.50
CA VAL A 346 2.36 -5.54 -1.41
C VAL A 346 2.85 -5.71 0.03
N LEU A 347 4.00 -6.38 0.20
CA LEU A 347 4.75 -6.44 1.44
C LEU A 347 5.44 -5.11 1.66
N LYS A 348 5.02 -4.36 2.67
CA LYS A 348 5.58 -3.01 2.91
C LYS A 348 5.78 -2.70 4.38
N THR A 349 6.72 -1.81 4.64
CA THR A 349 6.92 -1.25 5.98
C THR A 349 5.73 -0.37 6.38
N HIS A 350 5.42 -0.36 7.67
CA HIS A 350 4.31 0.40 8.25
C HIS A 350 4.70 0.95 9.61
N SER A 351 4.34 2.20 9.89
CA SER A 351 4.81 2.91 11.09
C SER A 351 4.33 2.29 12.41
N ILE A 352 3.11 1.73 12.43
CA ILE A 352 2.50 1.13 13.62
C ILE A 352 2.87 -0.36 13.71
N TYR A 353 2.49 -1.15 12.71
CA TYR A 353 2.66 -2.61 12.69
C TYR A 353 4.04 -3.13 12.24
N GLY A 354 4.99 -2.24 11.95
CA GLY A 354 6.30 -2.60 11.39
C GLY A 354 6.22 -2.99 9.92
N VAL A 355 5.40 -4.00 9.58
CA VAL A 355 5.17 -4.52 8.23
C VAL A 355 3.68 -4.83 8.03
N THR A 356 3.19 -4.69 6.80
CA THR A 356 1.84 -5.12 6.41
C THR A 356 1.87 -6.10 5.25
N ALA A 357 0.98 -7.09 5.31
CA ALA A 357 0.78 -8.12 4.29
C ALA A 357 -0.71 -8.55 4.30
N CYS A 358 -0.98 -9.83 4.05
CA CYS A 358 -2.32 -10.40 3.79
C CYS A 358 -3.41 -10.01 4.78
N VAL A 359 -3.17 -10.16 6.09
CA VAL A 359 -4.17 -9.90 7.13
C VAL A 359 -4.55 -8.43 7.17
N LYS A 360 -3.56 -7.54 7.25
CA LYS A 360 -3.83 -6.09 7.29
C LYS A 360 -4.47 -5.60 5.98
N HIS A 361 -4.18 -6.25 4.86
CA HIS A 361 -4.71 -5.85 3.56
C HIS A 361 -6.24 -5.91 3.49
N TYR A 362 -6.88 -6.77 4.28
CA TYR A 362 -8.34 -6.82 4.40
C TYR A 362 -8.98 -5.52 4.89
N MET A 363 -8.19 -4.60 5.44
CA MET A 363 -8.67 -3.25 5.74
C MET A 363 -9.22 -2.54 4.49
N GLY A 364 -8.75 -2.91 3.31
CA GLY A 364 -9.30 -2.39 2.05
C GLY A 364 -10.67 -2.99 1.68
N VAL A 365 -11.12 -4.06 2.32
CA VAL A 365 -12.44 -4.67 2.08
C VAL A 365 -13.53 -3.98 2.91
N VAL A 366 -13.21 -3.54 4.12
CA VAL A 366 -14.20 -2.96 5.04
C VAL A 366 -14.49 -1.50 4.73
N SER A 367 -15.69 -1.04 5.11
CA SER A 367 -15.97 0.38 5.14
C SER A 367 -15.57 0.98 6.49
N ASP A 368 -14.35 1.49 6.58
CA ASP A 368 -13.90 2.22 7.79
C ASP A 368 -14.74 3.50 8.01
N LYS A 369 -15.16 4.16 6.93
CA LYS A 369 -15.91 5.41 7.00
C LYS A 369 -17.34 5.21 7.48
N LEU A 370 -18.03 4.19 6.97
CA LEU A 370 -19.42 3.91 7.35
C LEU A 370 -19.50 3.36 8.76
N THR A 371 -18.64 2.41 9.10
CA THR A 371 -18.57 1.88 10.46
C THR A 371 -18.25 2.99 11.47
N ALA A 372 -17.31 3.91 11.14
CA ALA A 372 -16.96 5.01 12.03
C ALA A 372 -18.15 5.94 12.33
N ARG A 373 -19.02 6.19 11.33
CA ARG A 373 -20.27 6.95 11.52
C ARG A 373 -21.27 6.22 12.42
N LEU A 374 -21.20 4.90 12.48
CA LEU A 374 -21.98 4.04 13.38
C LEU A 374 -21.26 3.82 14.73
N GLY A 375 -20.19 4.57 14.98
CA GLY A 375 -19.44 4.60 16.24
C GLY A 375 -18.32 3.57 16.36
N ALA A 376 -18.10 2.70 15.37
CA ALA A 376 -17.06 1.67 15.39
C ALA A 376 -15.98 1.95 14.35
N ARG A 377 -14.69 1.92 14.67
CA ARG A 377 -13.65 2.18 13.67
C ARG A 377 -12.89 0.91 13.37
N ALA A 378 -12.96 0.43 12.13
CA ALA A 378 -12.28 -0.81 11.75
C ALA A 378 -10.76 -0.72 11.97
N HIS A 379 -10.14 0.44 11.69
CA HIS A 379 -8.72 0.67 11.97
C HIS A 379 -8.30 0.40 13.42
N ASP A 380 -9.14 0.74 14.38
CA ASP A 380 -8.82 0.60 15.81
C ASP A 380 -8.83 -0.86 16.27
N THR A 381 -9.30 -1.79 15.43
CA THR A 381 -9.50 -3.21 15.78
C THR A 381 -8.45 -4.14 15.18
N VAL A 382 -7.49 -3.60 14.42
CA VAL A 382 -6.48 -4.39 13.72
C VAL A 382 -5.64 -5.22 14.70
N ASP A 383 -5.16 -4.60 15.78
CA ASP A 383 -4.35 -5.25 16.82
C ASP A 383 -5.13 -6.30 17.60
N ASP A 384 -6.44 -6.10 17.72
CA ASP A 384 -7.35 -7.02 18.41
C ASP A 384 -7.81 -8.18 17.50
N GLY A 385 -7.25 -8.30 16.29
CA GLY A 385 -7.57 -9.37 15.35
C GLY A 385 -8.83 -9.13 14.51
N GLY A 386 -9.33 -7.89 14.45
CA GLY A 386 -10.54 -7.52 13.70
C GLY A 386 -10.49 -7.94 12.23
N MET A 387 -9.34 -7.84 11.56
CA MET A 387 -9.21 -8.29 10.16
C MET A 387 -9.35 -9.81 10.01
N GLY A 388 -8.94 -10.59 11.02
CA GLY A 388 -9.17 -12.04 11.03
C GLY A 388 -10.65 -12.36 11.18
N THR A 389 -11.35 -11.64 12.07
CA THR A 389 -12.81 -11.72 12.17
C THR A 389 -13.49 -11.35 10.86
N GLU A 390 -13.06 -10.27 10.21
CA GLU A 390 -13.61 -9.84 8.92
C GLU A 390 -13.52 -10.95 7.87
N MET A 391 -12.34 -11.57 7.73
CA MET A 391 -12.13 -12.67 6.79
C MET A 391 -13.05 -13.87 7.07
N VAL A 392 -13.23 -14.23 8.34
CA VAL A 392 -14.06 -15.38 8.74
C VAL A 392 -15.56 -15.09 8.61
N GLU A 393 -16.01 -13.90 8.96
CA GLU A 393 -17.43 -13.53 8.94
C GLU A 393 -17.93 -13.07 7.57
N THR A 394 -17.02 -12.84 6.61
CA THR A 394 -17.33 -12.47 5.22
C THR A 394 -16.94 -13.56 4.24
N ARG A 395 -15.73 -13.47 3.67
CA ARG A 395 -15.18 -14.45 2.76
C ARG A 395 -13.69 -14.57 3.00
N PHE A 396 -13.22 -15.80 3.18
CA PHE A 396 -11.80 -16.07 3.24
C PHE A 396 -11.21 -16.06 1.82
N PRO A 397 -9.99 -15.50 1.59
CA PRO A 397 -9.36 -15.57 0.29
C PRO A 397 -9.16 -17.01 -0.18
N THR A 398 -9.47 -17.28 -1.45
CA THR A 398 -9.10 -18.54 -2.11
C THR A 398 -7.59 -18.71 -2.12
N LEU A 399 -6.86 -17.61 -2.34
CA LEU A 399 -5.41 -17.57 -2.38
C LEU A 399 -4.91 -16.21 -1.87
N ASN A 400 -3.79 -16.22 -1.16
CA ASN A 400 -3.04 -15.01 -0.85
C ASN A 400 -1.75 -15.03 -1.68
N ILE A 401 -1.49 -13.97 -2.45
CA ILE A 401 -0.24 -13.77 -3.18
C ILE A 401 0.38 -12.48 -2.66
N ILE A 402 1.64 -12.49 -2.26
CA ILE A 402 2.32 -11.30 -1.73
C ILE A 402 3.29 -10.78 -2.78
N ASP A 403 3.10 -9.54 -3.21
CA ASP A 403 4.12 -8.79 -3.94
C ASP A 403 5.24 -8.40 -2.96
N ALA A 404 6.41 -9.02 -3.10
CA ALA A 404 7.58 -8.80 -2.26
C ALA A 404 8.81 -8.39 -3.09
N ILE A 405 8.61 -7.67 -4.20
CA ILE A 405 9.69 -7.29 -5.13
C ILE A 405 10.56 -6.14 -4.58
N TRP A 406 10.01 -5.24 -3.76
CA TRP A 406 10.64 -3.93 -3.46
C TRP A 406 10.89 -3.60 -1.99
#